data_AF-A0AAN8ILG7-F1
#
_entry.id   AF-A0AAN8ILG7-F1
#
_cell.length_a   1.000
_cell.length_b   1.000
_cell.length_c   1.000
_cell.angle_alpha   90.00
_cell.angle_beta   90.00
_cell.angle_gamma   90.00
#
_symmetry.space_group_name_H-M   'P 1'
#
loop_
_entity.id
_entity.type
_entity.pdbx_description
1 polymer ?
#
loop_
_entity_poly.entity_id
_entity_poly.type
_entity_poly.pdbx_seq_one_letter_code
_entity_poly.pdbx_strand_id
1 'polypeptide(L)'
;MITPGELIHPEIDEMSVMTYLSQFPVAKLVQVVKKPEPPAEPIASGTLEGVDGFPKVNMPSEFIVNVIGDGYKPKMRIIDPDGYEVHYTVVEENPHKFLVIYTPLRDGVHHLSLFLRDIALGTTTAVEDASRTVEALPVARLCPYSDRVRVGDVVPLRVEGAVRGLVEVVVVDAKGNESSLAVIGISHIHSAWSMVTHSRLRAFALF
;
A
#
# COMPACT_ATOMS: atom_id res chain seq x y z
N MET A 1 34.59 -68.26 16.35
CA MET A 1 33.64 -67.22 15.90
C MET A 1 32.62 -67.08 17.01
N ILE A 2 32.40 -65.86 17.52
CA ILE A 2 31.50 -65.63 18.66
C ILE A 2 30.06 -65.77 18.19
N THR A 3 29.26 -66.52 18.94
CA THR A 3 27.82 -66.63 18.67
C THR A 3 27.05 -65.51 19.38
N PRO A 4 25.91 -65.03 18.84
CA PRO A 4 25.14 -63.95 19.46
C PRO A 4 24.71 -64.25 20.90
N GLY A 5 24.54 -65.53 21.23
CA GLY A 5 24.20 -65.99 22.58
C GLY A 5 25.35 -65.93 23.59
N GLU A 6 26.60 -65.87 23.13
CA GLU A 6 27.77 -65.68 24.01
C GLU A 6 27.97 -64.21 24.39
N LEU A 7 27.39 -63.26 23.64
CA LEU A 7 27.52 -61.81 23.88
C LEU A 7 26.94 -61.34 25.22
N ILE A 8 26.10 -62.15 25.86
CA ILE A 8 25.43 -61.86 27.14
C ILE A 8 26.10 -62.54 28.34
N HIS A 9 27.21 -63.26 28.13
CA HIS A 9 27.95 -63.88 29.23
C HIS A 9 28.82 -62.85 29.97
N PRO A 10 28.85 -62.89 31.32
CA PRO A 10 29.56 -61.91 32.15
C PRO A 10 31.10 -61.98 32.05
N GLU A 11 31.65 -63.04 31.45
CA GLU A 11 33.09 -63.24 31.26
C GLU A 11 33.58 -62.93 29.84
N ILE A 12 32.77 -62.22 29.03
CA ILE A 12 33.17 -61.91 27.66
C ILE A 12 34.25 -60.82 27.60
N ASP A 13 35.25 -61.03 26.75
CA ASP A 13 36.37 -60.10 26.56
C ASP A 13 35.96 -58.93 25.64
N GLU A 14 36.32 -57.71 26.02
CA GLU A 14 35.93 -56.46 25.34
C GLU A 14 36.47 -56.40 23.90
N MET A 15 37.69 -56.90 23.66
CA MET A 15 38.30 -56.94 22.32
C MET A 15 37.49 -57.83 21.36
N SER A 16 36.85 -58.85 21.92
CA SER A 16 36.08 -59.85 21.19
C SER A 16 34.71 -59.29 20.75
N VAL A 17 34.09 -58.46 21.58
CA VAL A 17 32.84 -57.73 21.28
C VAL A 17 33.05 -56.70 20.17
N MET A 18 34.14 -55.94 20.24
CA MET A 18 34.48 -54.94 19.20
C MET A 18 34.70 -55.57 17.83
N THR A 19 35.39 -56.72 17.79
CA THR A 19 35.60 -57.47 16.55
C THR A 19 34.27 -57.91 15.93
N TYR A 20 33.35 -58.42 16.75
CA TYR A 20 32.02 -58.85 16.28
C TYR A 20 31.19 -57.67 15.74
N LEU A 21 31.14 -56.55 16.46
CA LEU A 21 30.40 -55.35 16.02
C LEU A 21 30.96 -54.74 14.72
N SER A 22 32.26 -54.89 14.46
CA SER A 22 32.89 -54.40 13.23
C SER A 22 32.50 -55.17 11.96
N GLN A 23 31.90 -56.36 12.11
CA GLN A 23 31.40 -57.16 10.98
C GLN A 23 30.12 -56.59 10.37
N PHE A 24 29.41 -55.73 11.12
CA PHE A 24 28.20 -55.10 10.62
C PHE A 24 28.56 -53.77 9.95
N PRO A 25 28.24 -53.60 8.66
CA PRO A 25 28.48 -52.34 7.98
C PRO A 25 27.67 -51.24 8.68
N VAL A 26 28.39 -50.25 9.23
CA VAL A 26 27.77 -49.04 9.80
C VAL A 26 26.85 -48.46 8.72
N ALA A 27 25.56 -48.32 9.03
CA ALA A 27 24.60 -47.69 8.13
C ALA A 27 25.08 -46.26 7.87
N LYS A 28 25.70 -46.03 6.71
CA LYS A 28 26.01 -44.70 6.22
C LYS A 28 24.66 -44.05 5.91
N LEU A 29 24.18 -43.25 6.85
CA LEU A 29 23.06 -42.36 6.63
C LEU A 29 23.54 -41.38 5.56
N VAL A 30 23.23 -41.68 4.30
CA VAL A 30 23.38 -40.73 3.21
C VAL A 30 22.35 -39.65 3.50
N GLN A 31 22.76 -38.66 4.30
CA GLN A 31 22.07 -37.38 4.35
C GLN A 31 22.22 -36.81 2.94
N VAL A 32 21.29 -37.16 2.05
CA VAL A 32 21.01 -36.37 0.87
C VAL A 32 20.49 -35.06 1.43
N VAL A 33 21.42 -34.16 1.77
CA VAL A 33 21.15 -32.73 1.84
C VAL A 33 20.72 -32.40 0.42
N LYS A 34 19.41 -32.52 0.15
CA LYS A 34 18.79 -31.85 -0.98
C LYS A 34 19.17 -30.39 -0.75
N LYS A 35 20.17 -29.93 -1.50
CA LYS A 35 20.44 -28.51 -1.72
C LYS A 35 19.06 -27.88 -1.88
N PRO A 36 18.67 -26.88 -1.06
CA PRO A 36 17.38 -26.23 -1.24
C PRO A 36 17.33 -25.83 -2.71
N GLU A 37 16.37 -26.40 -3.43
CA GLU A 37 16.09 -26.00 -4.80
C GLU A 37 15.97 -24.46 -4.77
N PRO A 38 16.55 -23.74 -5.75
CA PRO A 38 16.28 -22.31 -5.87
C PRO A 38 14.75 -22.15 -5.82
N PRO A 39 14.21 -21.15 -5.10
CA PRO A 39 12.77 -20.95 -5.02
C PRO A 39 12.23 -21.06 -6.44
N ALA A 40 11.34 -22.03 -6.68
CA ALA A 40 10.67 -22.12 -7.97
C ALA A 40 10.21 -20.71 -8.31
N GLU A 41 10.59 -20.21 -9.49
CA GLU A 41 10.19 -18.87 -9.93
C GLU A 41 8.71 -18.69 -9.57
N PRO A 42 8.32 -17.56 -8.95
CA PRO A 42 6.96 -17.39 -8.48
C PRO A 42 6.04 -17.65 -9.68
N ILE A 43 5.22 -18.71 -9.58
CA ILE A 43 4.37 -19.20 -10.68
C ILE A 43 3.44 -18.08 -11.17
N ALA A 44 3.23 -17.05 -10.33
CA ALA A 44 2.65 -15.78 -10.73
C ALA A 44 3.38 -14.58 -10.14
N SER A 45 3.45 -13.51 -10.93
CA SER A 45 3.95 -12.20 -10.51
C SER A 45 2.87 -11.13 -10.75
N GLY A 46 3.01 -9.98 -10.10
CA GLY A 46 2.07 -8.88 -10.29
C GLY A 46 2.75 -7.53 -10.20
N THR A 47 2.25 -6.54 -10.92
CA THR A 47 2.77 -5.18 -10.93
C THR A 47 1.65 -4.17 -10.72
N LEU A 48 2.00 -3.05 -10.11
CA LEU A 48 1.10 -1.91 -9.91
C LEU A 48 1.44 -0.82 -10.94
N GLU A 49 0.44 -0.40 -11.71
CA GLU A 49 0.53 0.65 -12.72
C GLU A 49 -0.46 1.78 -12.42
N GLY A 50 -0.05 3.01 -12.71
CA GLY A 50 -0.92 4.18 -12.52
C GLY A 50 -1.22 4.53 -11.05
N VAL A 51 -0.39 4.08 -10.11
CA VAL A 51 -0.55 4.44 -8.69
C VAL A 51 -0.34 5.94 -8.51
N ASP A 52 -1.38 6.65 -8.07
CA ASP A 52 -1.28 8.04 -7.68
C ASP A 52 -0.38 8.19 -6.44
N GLY A 53 0.69 8.95 -6.56
CA GLY A 53 1.61 9.22 -5.45
C GLY A 53 1.03 10.17 -4.41
N PHE A 54 0.04 10.99 -4.78
CA PHE A 54 -0.55 12.04 -3.94
C PHE A 54 -2.09 11.99 -3.94
N PRO A 55 -2.70 10.86 -3.54
CA PRO A 55 -4.14 10.73 -3.53
C PRO A 55 -4.78 11.73 -2.55
N LYS A 56 -6.01 12.17 -2.84
CA LYS A 56 -6.71 13.14 -1.98
C LYS A 56 -7.57 12.42 -0.93
N VAL A 57 -7.49 12.84 0.33
CA VAL A 57 -8.29 12.27 1.43
C VAL A 57 -9.79 12.44 1.17
N ASN A 58 -10.59 11.40 1.41
CA ASN A 58 -12.01 11.30 1.11
C ASN A 58 -12.38 11.37 -0.39
N MET A 59 -11.40 11.24 -1.29
CA MET A 59 -11.64 11.11 -2.74
C MET A 59 -11.22 9.71 -3.20
N PRO A 60 -11.98 9.07 -4.11
CA PRO A 60 -11.57 7.79 -4.67
C PRO A 60 -10.28 7.95 -5.47
N SER A 61 -9.34 7.03 -5.26
CA SER A 61 -8.11 6.87 -6.03
C SER A 61 -8.11 5.48 -6.64
N GLU A 62 -7.68 5.39 -7.89
CA GLU A 62 -7.69 4.17 -8.67
C GLU A 62 -6.30 3.86 -9.24
N PHE A 63 -5.98 2.58 -9.36
CA PHE A 63 -4.77 2.10 -10.01
C PHE A 63 -4.99 0.71 -10.59
N ILE A 64 -4.12 0.33 -11.53
CA ILE A 64 -4.21 -0.94 -12.25
C ILE A 64 -3.24 -1.94 -11.63
N VAL A 65 -3.71 -3.17 -11.44
CA VAL A 65 -2.92 -4.32 -11.04
C VAL A 65 -2.86 -5.29 -12.21
N ASN A 66 -1.66 -5.48 -12.75
CA ASN A 66 -1.42 -6.52 -13.75
C ASN A 66 -0.94 -7.78 -13.05
N VAL A 67 -1.51 -8.93 -13.41
CA VAL A 67 -1.13 -10.25 -12.86
C VAL A 67 -0.68 -11.13 -14.00
N ILE A 68 0.54 -11.65 -13.89
CA ILE A 68 1.13 -12.62 -14.81
C ILE A 68 1.03 -13.98 -14.13
N GLY A 69 0.35 -14.93 -14.76
CA GLY A 69 0.12 -16.28 -14.22
C GLY A 69 -1.37 -16.60 -14.15
N ASP A 70 -1.72 -17.81 -14.60
CA ASP A 70 -3.11 -18.27 -14.64
C ASP A 70 -3.55 -18.80 -13.28
N GLY A 71 -4.81 -18.55 -12.92
CA GLY A 71 -5.36 -19.05 -11.65
C GLY A 71 -4.93 -18.27 -10.42
N TYR A 72 -4.53 -17.00 -10.57
CA TYR A 72 -4.25 -16.10 -9.47
C TYR A 72 -5.18 -14.89 -9.49
N LYS A 73 -5.66 -14.47 -8.32
CA LYS A 73 -6.42 -13.23 -8.14
C LYS A 73 -5.65 -12.24 -7.26
N PRO A 74 -5.61 -10.95 -7.61
CA PRO A 74 -4.94 -9.96 -6.78
C PRO A 74 -5.72 -9.72 -5.50
N LYS A 75 -4.99 -9.61 -4.40
CA LYS A 75 -5.47 -9.21 -3.09
C LYS A 75 -4.58 -8.08 -2.61
N MET A 76 -5.17 -6.92 -2.37
CA MET A 76 -4.42 -5.76 -1.92
C MET A 76 -4.47 -5.65 -0.40
N ARG A 77 -3.42 -5.10 0.19
CA ARG A 77 -3.39 -4.68 1.59
C ARG A 77 -2.95 -3.24 1.62
N ILE A 78 -3.86 -2.35 2.00
CA ILE A 78 -3.62 -0.91 2.06
C ILE A 78 -3.68 -0.53 3.54
N ILE A 79 -2.58 -0.03 4.08
CA ILE A 79 -2.45 0.35 5.48
C ILE A 79 -2.36 1.87 5.58
N ASP A 80 -3.29 2.45 6.33
CA ASP A 80 -3.32 3.86 6.70
C ASP A 80 -2.13 4.25 7.59
N PRO A 81 -1.80 5.54 7.71
CA PRO A 81 -0.78 6.05 8.63
C PRO A 81 -0.99 5.62 10.09
N ASP A 82 -2.26 5.43 10.48
CA ASP A 82 -2.67 4.97 11.81
C ASP A 82 -2.53 3.45 12.00
N GLY A 83 -2.14 2.71 10.95
CA GLY A 83 -1.97 1.25 10.97
C GLY A 83 -3.24 0.44 10.65
N TYR A 84 -4.35 1.10 10.30
CA TYR A 84 -5.61 0.44 9.95
C TYR A 84 -5.65 0.03 8.48
N GLU A 85 -6.34 -1.08 8.18
CA GLU A 85 -6.57 -1.51 6.79
C GLU A 85 -7.68 -0.68 6.12
N VAL A 86 -7.37 -0.15 4.95
CA VAL A 86 -8.32 0.62 4.12
C VAL A 86 -9.13 -0.32 3.26
N HIS A 87 -10.43 -0.07 3.21
CA HIS A 87 -11.32 -0.78 2.31
C HIS A 87 -11.03 -0.40 0.84
N TYR A 88 -11.00 -1.41 -0.02
CA TYR A 88 -10.83 -1.25 -1.46
C TYR A 88 -11.80 -2.16 -2.22
N THR A 89 -12.14 -1.73 -3.43
CA THR A 89 -12.92 -2.51 -4.40
C THR A 89 -12.01 -2.94 -5.54
N VAL A 90 -12.21 -4.16 -6.04
CA VAL A 90 -11.51 -4.65 -7.23
C VAL A 90 -12.52 -4.88 -8.34
N VAL A 91 -12.25 -4.32 -9.51
CA VAL A 91 -13.01 -4.54 -10.74
C VAL A 91 -12.11 -5.33 -11.70
N GLU A 92 -12.58 -6.48 -12.13
CA GLU A 92 -11.87 -7.34 -13.08
C GLU A 92 -12.18 -6.84 -14.50
N GLU A 93 -11.19 -6.22 -15.16
CA GLU A 93 -11.33 -5.78 -16.56
C GLU A 93 -10.92 -6.89 -17.53
N ASN A 94 -9.81 -7.57 -17.22
CA ASN A 94 -9.28 -8.69 -17.99
C ASN A 94 -8.76 -9.77 -17.03
N PRO A 95 -8.56 -11.02 -17.49
CA PRO A 95 -8.00 -12.09 -16.65
C PRO A 95 -6.64 -11.75 -16.01
N HIS A 96 -5.90 -10.84 -16.65
CA HIS A 96 -4.58 -10.37 -16.21
C HIS A 96 -4.57 -8.90 -15.76
N LYS A 97 -5.71 -8.18 -15.82
CA LYS A 97 -5.79 -6.75 -15.47
C LYS A 97 -6.96 -6.45 -14.55
N PHE A 98 -6.66 -5.86 -13.42
CA PHE A 98 -7.64 -5.55 -12.38
C PHE A 98 -7.52 -4.08 -11.99
N LEU A 99 -8.65 -3.38 -11.99
CA LEU A 99 -8.74 -2.01 -11.51
C LEU A 99 -9.04 -2.03 -10.01
N VAL A 100 -8.18 -1.42 -9.20
CA VAL A 100 -8.37 -1.31 -7.75
C VAL A 100 -8.75 0.13 -7.43
N ILE A 101 -9.87 0.29 -6.74
CA ILE A 101 -10.39 1.59 -6.31
C ILE A 101 -10.42 1.60 -4.79
N TYR A 102 -9.78 2.59 -4.18
CA TYR A 102 -9.77 2.78 -2.73
C TYR A 102 -10.04 4.25 -2.39
N THR A 103 -10.37 4.54 -1.14
CA THR A 103 -10.61 5.91 -0.67
C THR A 103 -9.82 6.11 0.61
N PRO A 104 -8.71 6.88 0.59
CA PRO A 104 -7.93 7.16 1.80
C PRO A 104 -8.77 8.04 2.74
N LEU A 105 -8.89 7.61 3.99
CA LEU A 105 -9.68 8.31 5.01
C LEU A 105 -8.82 9.22 5.90
N ARG A 106 -7.51 9.00 5.89
CA ARG A 106 -6.53 9.72 6.69
C ARG A 106 -5.52 10.41 5.78
N ASP A 107 -5.02 11.56 6.21
CA ASP A 107 -3.89 12.24 5.57
C ASP A 107 -2.58 11.61 6.04
N GLY A 108 -1.59 11.55 5.13
CA GLY A 108 -0.26 11.02 5.41
C GLY A 108 0.11 9.78 4.61
N VAL A 109 1.15 9.08 5.05
CA VAL A 109 1.78 7.97 4.31
C VAL A 109 0.98 6.68 4.43
N HIS A 110 0.53 6.14 3.29
CA HIS A 110 -0.15 4.86 3.20
C HIS A 110 0.75 3.82 2.54
N HIS A 111 0.71 2.59 3.05
CA HIS A 111 1.49 1.47 2.52
C HIS A 111 0.58 0.50 1.77
N LEU A 112 0.84 0.35 0.48
CA LEU A 112 0.14 -0.55 -0.43
C LEU A 112 1.02 -1.78 -0.66
N SER A 113 0.49 -2.96 -0.38
CA SER A 113 1.18 -4.23 -0.64
C SER A 113 0.28 -5.15 -1.46
N LEU A 114 0.82 -5.68 -2.55
CA LEU A 114 0.15 -6.65 -3.40
C LEU A 114 0.40 -8.08 -2.94
N PHE A 115 -0.67 -8.85 -2.88
CA PHE A 115 -0.66 -10.28 -2.68
C PHE A 115 -1.39 -10.97 -3.83
N LEU A 116 -0.96 -12.17 -4.20
CA LEU A 116 -1.63 -13.01 -5.18
C LEU A 116 -2.24 -14.21 -4.47
N ARG A 117 -3.54 -14.40 -4.65
CA ARG A 117 -4.27 -15.54 -4.12
C ARG A 117 -4.43 -16.59 -5.21
N ASP A 118 -3.86 -17.76 -4.98
CA ASP A 118 -4.07 -18.95 -5.80
C ASP A 118 -5.52 -19.44 -5.63
N ILE A 119 -6.28 -19.53 -6.72
CA ILE A 119 -7.68 -20.01 -6.67
C ILE A 119 -7.79 -21.53 -6.49
N ALA A 120 -6.79 -22.30 -6.89
CA ALA A 120 -6.78 -23.76 -6.76
C ALA A 120 -6.34 -24.20 -5.37
N LEU A 121 -5.26 -23.61 -4.84
CA LEU A 121 -4.71 -23.96 -3.53
C LEU A 121 -5.28 -23.09 -2.38
N GLY A 122 -5.86 -21.93 -2.69
CA GLY A 122 -6.31 -20.96 -1.69
C GLY A 122 -5.19 -20.20 -0.98
N THR A 123 -3.92 -20.53 -1.28
CA THR A 123 -2.72 -19.91 -0.72
C THR A 123 -2.58 -18.46 -1.19
N THR A 124 -2.09 -17.59 -0.31
CA THR A 124 -1.80 -16.19 -0.64
C THR A 124 -0.30 -15.96 -0.58
N THR A 125 0.31 -15.56 -1.69
CA THR A 125 1.74 -15.22 -1.80
C THR A 125 1.90 -13.70 -1.86
N ALA A 126 2.90 -13.18 -1.15
CA ALA A 126 3.25 -11.76 -1.21
C ALA A 126 4.11 -11.50 -2.46
N VAL A 127 3.87 -10.38 -3.14
CA VAL A 127 4.72 -9.94 -4.26
C VAL A 127 5.62 -8.83 -3.73
N GLU A 128 6.87 -9.17 -3.42
CA GLU A 128 7.82 -8.24 -2.80
C GLU A 128 8.05 -6.98 -3.66
N ASP A 129 8.12 -7.14 -4.98
CA ASP A 129 8.36 -6.05 -5.93
C ASP A 129 7.15 -5.11 -6.15
N ALA A 130 5.96 -5.49 -5.64
CA ALA A 130 4.72 -4.76 -5.84
C ALA A 130 4.21 -4.10 -4.55
N SER A 131 5.16 -3.66 -3.70
CA SER A 131 4.87 -2.77 -2.57
C SER A 131 5.13 -1.32 -2.97
N ARG A 132 4.16 -0.44 -2.71
CA ARG A 132 4.23 1.01 -2.98
C ARG A 132 3.82 1.81 -1.77
N THR A 133 4.37 3.00 -1.64
CA THR A 133 4.02 3.94 -0.58
C THR A 133 3.52 5.20 -1.24
N VAL A 134 2.37 5.71 -0.79
CA VAL A 134 1.72 6.92 -1.32
C VAL A 134 1.46 7.88 -0.18
N GLU A 135 1.38 9.17 -0.45
CA GLU A 135 1.14 10.19 0.55
C GLU A 135 -0.21 10.86 0.31
N ALA A 136 -1.22 10.49 1.10
CA ALA A 136 -2.55 11.06 0.97
C ALA A 136 -2.56 12.52 1.46
N LEU A 137 -2.94 13.43 0.57
CA LEU A 137 -3.00 14.85 0.85
C LEU A 137 -4.42 15.27 1.27
N PRO A 138 -4.56 16.18 2.25
CA PRO A 138 -5.86 16.70 2.62
C PRO A 138 -6.51 17.43 1.44
N VAL A 139 -7.84 17.30 1.33
CA VAL A 139 -8.59 18.10 0.35
C VAL A 139 -8.63 19.52 0.86
N ALA A 140 -8.19 20.41 0.00
CA ALA A 140 -8.07 21.79 0.34
C ALA A 140 -9.44 22.48 0.28
N ARG A 141 -9.68 23.33 1.29
CA ARG A 141 -11.00 23.88 1.59
C ARG A 141 -10.87 25.35 1.96
N LEU A 142 -11.87 26.12 1.55
CA LEU A 142 -12.00 27.49 2.00
C LEU A 142 -12.57 27.51 3.42
N CYS A 143 -11.88 28.16 4.35
CA CYS A 143 -12.40 28.37 5.70
C CYS A 143 -13.66 29.26 5.66
N PRO A 144 -14.57 29.11 6.63
CA PRO A 144 -15.70 30.02 6.77
C PRO A 144 -15.22 31.47 6.87
N TYR A 145 -15.79 32.32 6.03
CA TYR A 145 -15.59 33.78 6.07
C TYR A 145 -16.89 34.46 6.49
N SER A 146 -16.84 35.74 6.86
CA SER A 146 -18.06 36.45 7.28
C SER A 146 -19.02 36.60 6.10
N ASP A 147 -20.25 36.15 6.25
CA ASP A 147 -21.32 36.25 5.24
C ASP A 147 -21.86 37.69 5.07
N ARG A 148 -21.50 38.59 5.98
CA ARG A 148 -21.94 39.99 5.99
C ARG A 148 -20.77 40.92 5.78
N VAL A 149 -20.51 41.23 4.51
CA VAL A 149 -19.41 42.11 4.11
C VAL A 149 -19.97 43.31 3.37
N ARG A 150 -19.46 44.51 3.65
CA ARG A 150 -19.84 45.72 2.91
C ARG A 150 -18.95 45.89 1.69
N VAL A 151 -19.50 46.55 0.68
CA VAL A 151 -18.74 46.94 -0.51
C VAL A 151 -17.59 47.85 -0.07
N GLY A 152 -16.35 47.46 -0.39
CA GLY A 152 -15.11 48.14 0.02
C GLY A 152 -14.38 47.51 1.21
N ASP A 153 -15.00 46.55 1.92
CA ASP A 153 -14.31 45.81 2.99
C ASP A 153 -13.35 44.77 2.41
N VAL A 154 -12.23 44.57 3.09
CA VAL A 154 -11.25 43.53 2.78
C VAL A 154 -11.60 42.27 3.54
N VAL A 155 -11.85 41.17 2.82
CA VAL A 155 -12.14 39.87 3.42
C VAL A 155 -10.89 39.00 3.38
N PRO A 156 -10.37 38.58 4.54
CA PRO A 156 -9.31 37.58 4.57
C PRO A 156 -9.90 36.23 4.19
N LEU A 157 -9.53 35.72 3.03
CA LEU A 157 -9.87 34.37 2.59
C LEU A 157 -8.73 33.44 2.99
N ARG A 158 -9.05 32.45 3.83
CA ARG A 158 -8.09 31.45 4.29
C ARG A 158 -8.40 30.11 3.64
N VAL A 159 -7.40 29.51 3.01
CA VAL A 159 -7.49 28.14 2.47
C VAL A 159 -6.68 27.22 3.36
N GLU A 160 -7.30 26.13 3.81
CA GLU A 160 -6.69 25.04 4.57
C GLU A 160 -6.52 23.81 3.69
N GLY A 161 -5.56 22.93 4.01
CA GLY A 161 -5.36 21.66 3.30
C GLY A 161 -4.68 21.77 1.94
N ALA A 162 -4.37 22.98 1.47
CA ALA A 162 -3.58 23.18 0.25
C ALA A 162 -2.10 22.93 0.52
N VAL A 163 -1.69 21.67 0.56
CA VAL A 163 -0.29 21.27 0.83
C VAL A 163 0.55 21.30 -0.45
N ARG A 164 -0.05 20.95 -1.60
CA ARG A 164 0.65 20.84 -2.89
C ARG A 164 -0.26 21.24 -4.04
N GLY A 165 0.27 22.04 -4.97
CA GLY A 165 -0.46 22.57 -6.14
C GLY A 165 -0.64 24.08 -6.09
N LEU A 166 -0.99 24.69 -7.23
CA LEU A 166 -1.38 26.09 -7.30
C LEU A 166 -2.81 26.20 -6.74
N VAL A 167 -3.03 27.13 -5.80
CA VAL A 167 -4.36 27.42 -5.28
C VAL A 167 -4.86 28.68 -5.94
N GLU A 168 -5.95 28.56 -6.69
CA GLU A 168 -6.67 29.71 -7.22
C GLU A 168 -7.96 29.91 -6.43
N VAL A 169 -8.15 31.13 -5.94
CA VAL A 169 -9.41 31.52 -5.29
C VAL A 169 -10.17 32.38 -6.28
N VAL A 170 -11.28 31.84 -6.81
CA VAL A 170 -12.16 32.57 -7.71
C VAL A 170 -13.31 33.14 -6.89
N VAL A 171 -13.43 34.46 -6.94
CA VAL A 171 -14.51 35.19 -6.28
C VAL A 171 -15.54 35.55 -7.33
N VAL A 172 -16.77 35.05 -7.15
CA VAL A 172 -17.89 35.34 -8.02
C VAL A 172 -18.85 36.29 -7.32
N ASP A 173 -19.11 37.41 -7.97
CA ASP A 173 -20.11 38.41 -7.56
C ASP A 173 -21.55 37.91 -7.84
N ALA A 174 -22.55 38.49 -7.17
CA ALA A 174 -23.98 38.29 -7.40
C ALA A 174 -24.43 38.46 -8.86
N LYS A 175 -23.67 39.20 -9.68
CA LYS A 175 -23.91 39.39 -11.12
C LYS A 175 -23.29 38.30 -12.00
N GLY A 176 -22.57 37.34 -11.40
CA GLY A 176 -21.83 36.29 -12.10
C GLY A 176 -20.47 36.74 -12.63
N ASN A 177 -19.99 37.93 -12.24
CA ASN A 177 -18.65 38.38 -12.61
C ASN A 177 -17.62 37.66 -11.74
N GLU A 178 -16.66 37.01 -12.40
CA GLU A 178 -15.59 36.28 -11.74
C GLU A 178 -14.37 37.18 -11.55
N SER A 179 -13.70 37.05 -10.41
CA SER A 179 -12.45 37.72 -10.09
C SER A 179 -11.50 36.69 -9.51
N SER A 180 -10.50 36.32 -10.30
CA SER A 180 -9.47 35.36 -9.90
C SER A 180 -8.44 36.05 -9.02
N LEU A 181 -8.24 35.55 -7.81
CA LEU A 181 -7.21 36.02 -6.90
C LEU A 181 -6.12 34.95 -6.82
N ALA A 182 -4.93 35.33 -7.30
CA ALA A 182 -3.73 34.51 -7.12
C ALA A 182 -3.37 34.50 -5.64
N VAL A 183 -3.41 33.33 -5.00
CA VAL A 183 -3.06 33.21 -3.59
C VAL A 183 -1.55 33.03 -3.46
N ILE A 184 -0.86 34.06 -2.96
CA ILE A 184 0.58 34.00 -2.70
C ILE A 184 0.78 33.18 -1.42
N GLY A 185 1.28 31.96 -1.56
CA GLY A 185 1.50 31.03 -0.45
C GLY A 185 2.73 31.37 0.38
N ILE A 186 2.54 31.65 1.67
CA ILE A 186 3.58 31.54 2.69
C ILE A 186 3.06 30.49 3.69
N SER A 187 3.48 29.23 3.49
CA SER A 187 3.39 28.09 4.42
C SER A 187 2.06 27.81 5.13
N HIS A 188 1.43 26.66 4.81
CA HIS A 188 0.28 26.00 5.48
C HIS A 188 -1.00 26.83 5.69
N ILE A 189 -0.95 28.14 5.45
CA ILE A 189 -2.04 29.10 5.55
C ILE A 189 -1.93 29.99 4.32
N HIS A 190 -2.70 29.66 3.29
CA HIS A 190 -2.78 30.47 2.09
C HIS A 190 -3.78 31.59 2.36
N SER A 191 -3.27 32.82 2.43
CA SER A 191 -4.04 34.03 2.71
C SER A 191 -4.23 34.79 1.41
N ALA A 192 -5.46 34.89 0.92
CA ALA A 192 -5.82 35.72 -0.22
C ALA A 192 -6.63 36.93 0.25
N TRP A 193 -6.26 38.11 -0.23
CA TRP A 193 -6.99 39.34 0.08
C TRP A 193 -7.93 39.62 -1.08
N SER A 194 -9.25 39.49 -0.85
CA SER A 194 -10.27 39.91 -1.81
C SER A 194 -10.91 41.21 -1.36
N MET A 195 -10.98 42.19 -2.26
CA MET A 195 -11.77 43.39 -2.04
C MET A 195 -13.21 43.11 -2.48
N VAL A 196 -14.14 43.25 -1.55
CA VAL A 196 -15.56 42.96 -1.81
C VAL A 196 -16.18 44.10 -2.60
N THR A 197 -16.53 43.84 -3.86
CA THR A 197 -17.16 44.84 -4.72
C THR A 197 -18.69 44.85 -4.60
N HIS A 198 -19.30 43.80 -4.02
CA HIS A 198 -20.76 43.62 -3.96
C HIS A 198 -21.22 42.73 -2.77
N SER A 199 -22.51 42.81 -2.43
CA SER A 199 -23.11 42.31 -1.18
C SER A 199 -23.28 40.79 -1.02
N ARG A 200 -22.90 39.98 -2.03
CA ARG A 200 -22.85 38.52 -1.94
C ARG A 200 -21.57 38.03 -2.60
N LEU A 201 -20.64 37.52 -1.79
CA LEU A 201 -19.43 36.85 -2.27
C LEU A 201 -19.65 35.34 -2.28
N ARG A 202 -19.40 34.70 -3.41
CA ARG A 202 -19.15 33.26 -3.46
C ARG A 202 -17.70 33.05 -3.85
N ALA A 203 -16.88 32.59 -2.92
CA ALA A 203 -15.51 32.23 -3.19
C ALA A 203 -15.38 30.71 -3.31
N PHE A 204 -14.73 30.27 -4.38
CA PHE A 204 -14.40 28.88 -4.63
C PHE A 204 -12.87 28.74 -4.65
N ALA A 205 -12.35 27.69 -4.02
CA ALA A 205 -10.97 27.27 -4.21
C ALA A 205 -10.96 26.17 -5.28
N LEU A 206 -10.25 26.41 -6.39
CA LEU A 206 -10.03 25.44 -7.46
C LEU A 206 -8.64 24.81 -7.29
N PHE A 207 -8.57 23.49 -7.49
CA PHE A 207 -7.38 22.64 -7.35
C PHE A 207 -7.09 21.85 -8.61
#